data_AF-A0A167NPY1-F1
#
_entry.id   AF-A0A167NPY1-F1
#
_cell.length_a   1.000
_cell.length_b   1.000
_cell.length_c   1.000
_cell.angle_alpha   90.00
_cell.angle_beta   90.00
_cell.angle_gamma   90.00
#
_symmetry.space_group_name_H-M   'P 1'
#
loop_
_entity.id
_entity.type
_entity.pdbx_description
1 polymer ?
#
loop_
_entity_poly.entity_id
_entity_poly.type
_entity_poly.pdbx_seq_one_letter_code
_entity_poly.pdbx_strand_id
1 'polypeptide(L)' 'MSYLYQGQQVAITLPVQSISMHKCRMAVKHQSGLSYIDFANTADAKGFLNWLGKAN' A
#
# COMPACT_ATOMS: atom_id res chain seq x y z
N MET A 1 2.04 -9.85 -4.37
CA MET A 1 1.61 -8.92 -5.45
C MET A 1 2.51 -7.70 -5.45
N SER A 2 2.66 -7.00 -6.56
CA SER A 2 3.45 -5.76 -6.62
C SER A 2 2.67 -4.62 -7.24
N TYR A 3 2.75 -3.45 -6.65
CA TYR A 3 2.12 -2.22 -7.13
C TYR A 3 3.18 -1.28 -7.67
N LEU A 4 3.01 -0.79 -8.90
CA LEU A 4 3.92 0.20 -9.47
C LEU A 4 3.37 1.60 -9.17
N TYR A 5 4.04 2.33 -8.28
CA TYR A 5 3.70 3.71 -7.96
C TYR A 5 4.84 4.64 -8.36
N GLN A 6 4.60 5.56 -9.30
CA GLN A 6 5.60 6.52 -9.79
C GLN A 6 6.94 5.87 -10.21
N GLY A 7 6.90 4.67 -10.79
CA GLY A 7 8.10 3.91 -11.17
C GLY A 7 8.75 3.13 -10.02
N GLN A 8 8.27 3.29 -8.79
CA GLN A 8 8.68 2.49 -7.64
C GLN A 8 7.77 1.27 -7.50
N GLN A 9 8.36 0.08 -7.59
CA GLN A 9 7.63 -1.17 -7.38
C GLN A 9 7.55 -1.46 -5.88
N VAL A 10 6.34 -1.38 -5.33
CA VAL A 10 6.05 -1.74 -3.95
C VAL A 10 5.61 -3.20 -3.89
N ALA A 11 6.41 -4.05 -3.27
CA ALA A 11 6.05 -5.44 -3.03
C ALA A 11 5.08 -5.54 -1.84
N ILE A 12 3.87 -6.03 -2.09
CA ILE A 12 2.86 -6.30 -1.07
C ILE A 12 2.69 -7.81 -0.94
N THR A 13 2.98 -8.32 0.24
CA THR A 13 2.82 -9.74 0.55
C THR A 13 1.39 -9.96 1.06
N LEU A 14 0.69 -10.95 0.51
CA LEU A 14 -0.61 -11.37 1.03
C LEU A 14 -0.41 -12.51 2.06
N PRO A 15 -1.27 -12.64 3.08
CA PRO A 15 -2.40 -11.76 3.40
C PRO A 15 -1.95 -10.45 4.06
N VAL A 16 -2.61 -9.35 3.70
CA VAL A 16 -2.47 -8.08 4.42
C VAL A 16 -3.26 -8.19 5.72
N GLN A 17 -2.59 -8.00 6.85
CA GLN A 17 -3.20 -8.08 8.18
C GLN A 17 -3.86 -6.76 8.56
N SER A 18 -3.19 -5.65 8.28
CA SER A 18 -3.72 -4.32 8.56
C SER A 18 -3.08 -3.26 7.67
N ILE A 19 -3.81 -2.16 7.49
CA ILE A 19 -3.33 -0.99 6.76
C ILE A 19 -3.59 0.22 7.64
N SER A 20 -2.61 1.12 7.71
CA SER A 20 -2.73 2.39 8.43
C SER A 20 -2.23 3.51 7.56
N MET A 21 -2.94 4.64 7.55
CA MET A 21 -2.57 5.81 6.77
C MET A 21 -2.43 7.01 7.69
N HIS A 22 -1.30 7.70 7.60
CA HIS A 22 -1.04 8.95 8.29
C HIS A 22 -0.66 10.03 7.27
N LYS A 23 -1.59 10.97 7.03
CA LYS A 23 -1.47 11.99 5.98
C LYS A 23 -1.26 11.33 4.60
N CYS A 24 -0.09 11.51 3.99
CA CYS A 24 0.25 10.88 2.71
C CYS A 24 1.11 9.61 2.87
N ARG A 25 1.40 9.17 4.10
CA ARG A 25 2.19 7.97 4.36
C ARG A 25 1.29 6.80 4.72
N MET A 26 1.49 5.66 4.08
CA MET A 26 0.76 4.43 4.35
C MET A 26 1.70 3.35 4.87
N ALA A 27 1.29 2.71 5.95
CA ALA A 27 1.92 1.53 6.50
C ALA A 27 1.02 0.33 6.18
N VAL A 28 1.56 -0.63 5.44
CA VAL A 28 0.89 -1.90 5.12
C VAL A 28 1.56 -2.99 5.91
N LYS A 29 0.81 -3.60 6.83
CA LYS A 29 1.28 -4.74 7.61
C LYS A 29 0.83 -6.03 6.95
N HIS A 30 1.79 -6.85 6.60
CA HIS A 30 1.58 -8.19 6.07
C HIS A 30 2.33 -9.22 6.92
N GLN A 31 2.08 -10.50 6.69
CA GLN A 31 2.62 -11.57 7.53
C GLN A 31 4.16 -11.58 7.59
N SER A 32 4.82 -11.10 6.54
CA SER A 32 6.28 -10.99 6.44
C SER A 32 6.87 -9.73 7.10
N GLY A 33 6.05 -8.75 7.49
CA GLY A 33 6.53 -7.49 8.05
C GLY A 33 5.69 -6.27 7.71
N LEU A 34 6.30 -5.10 7.77
CA LEU A 34 5.67 -3.79 7.54
C LEU A 34 6.32 -3.11 6.35
N SER A 35 5.50 -2.75 5.36
CA SER A 35 5.92 -1.91 4.23
C SER A 35 5.41 -0.48 4.42
N TYR A 36 6.27 0.49 4.15
CA TYR A 36 5.92 1.91 4.17
C TYR A 36 5.91 2.47 2.76
N ILE A 37 4.88 3.22 2.44
CA ILE A 37 4.69 3.87 1.14
C ILE A 37 4.39 5.33 1.42
N ASP A 38 5.24 6.21 0.92
CA ASP A 38 5.01 7.64 0.97
C ASP A 38 4.38 8.07 -0.37
N PHE A 39 3.10 8.42 -0.33
CA PHE A 39 2.37 8.94 -1.48
C PHE A 39 2.60 10.45 -1.61
N ALA A 40 2.53 10.96 -2.84
CA ALA A 40 2.56 12.40 -3.08
C ALA A 40 1.29 13.09 -2.55
N ASN A 41 0.15 12.40 -2.64
CA ASN A 41 -1.14 12.92 -2.22
C ASN A 41 -2.06 11.80 -1.69
N THR A 42 -3.12 12.19 -0.99
CA THR A 42 -4.11 11.26 -0.42
C THR A 42 -5.01 10.61 -1.48
N ALA A 43 -5.11 11.16 -2.69
CA ALA A 43 -5.88 10.55 -3.79
C ALA A 43 -5.19 9.29 -4.32
N ASP A 44 -3.85 9.34 -4.47
CA ASP A 44 -3.03 8.20 -4.84
C ASP A 44 -3.11 7.09 -3.80
N ALA A 45 -3.05 7.46 -2.52
CA ALA A 45 -3.21 6.51 -1.41
C ALA A 45 -4.57 5.81 -1.46
N LYS A 46 -5.66 6.53 -1.79
CA LYS A 46 -6.98 5.93 -2.00
C LYS A 46 -7.02 5.02 -3.23
N GLY A 47 -6.34 5.40 -4.31
CA GLY A 47 -6.21 4.57 -5.51
C GLY A 47 -5.50 3.24 -5.22
N PHE A 48 -4.43 3.29 -4.42
CA PHE A 48 -3.74 2.10 -3.92
C PHE A 48 -4.63 1.21 -3.07
N LEU A 49 -5.39 1.78 -2.11
CA LEU A 49 -6.33 1.01 -1.30
C LEU A 49 -7.41 0.33 -2.13
N ASN A 50 -7.95 1.02 -3.14
CA ASN A 50 -8.94 0.46 -4.05
C ASN A 50 -8.35 -0.68 -4.89
N TRP A 51 -7.13 -0.51 -5.40
CA TRP A 51 -6.41 -1.59 -6.10
C TRP A 51 -6.19 -2.79 -5.18
N LEU A 52 -5.74 -2.55 -3.94
CA LEU A 52 -5.45 -3.60 -2.97
C LEU A 52 -6.72 -4.35 -2.54
N GLY A 53 -7.83 -3.64 -2.36
CA GLY A 53 -9.14 -4.23 -2.05
C GLY A 53 -9.72 -5.07 -3.20
N LYS A 54 -9.42 -4.74 -4.46
CA LYS A 54 -9.78 -5.55 -5.63
C LYS A 54 -8.88 -6.77 -5.83
N ALA A 55 -7.71 -6.77 -5.19
CA ALA A 55 -6.73 -7.84 -5.30
C ALA A 55 -6.94 -8.96 -4.27
N ASN A 56 -7.98 -8.83 -3.44
CA ASN A 56 -8.42 -9.79 -2.44
C ASN A 56 -9.63 -10.60 -2.92
#